data_AF-A0A258BNK9-F1
#
_entry.id   AF-A0A258BNK9-F1
#
_cell.length_a   1.000
_cell.length_b   1.000
_cell.length_c   1.000
_cell.angle_alpha   90.00
_cell.angle_beta   90.00
_cell.angle_gamma   90.00
#
_symmetry.space_group_name_H-M   'P 1'
#
loop_
_entity.id
_entity.type
_entity.pdbx_description
1 polymer ?
#
loop_
_entity_poly.entity_id
_entity_poly.type
_entity_poly.pdbx_seq_one_letter_code
_entity_poly.pdbx_strand_id
1 'polypeptide(L)' 'MKEHKAKIDAVKRGDQVVTGGGLIGKVTKVEDNVAEIELAPGMKVRAIKSTLTDIVDPLNAKPAND' A
#
# COMPACT_ATOMS: atom_id res chain seq x y z
N MET A 1 -4.03 -13.19 -9.69
CA MET A 1 -4.32 -13.34 -8.24
C MET A 1 -3.10 -13.64 -7.37
N LYS A 2 -2.18 -14.54 -7.74
CA LYS A 2 -0.96 -14.81 -6.92
C LYS A 2 -0.01 -13.61 -6.82
N GLU A 3 0.16 -12.86 -7.91
CA GLU A 3 1.06 -11.69 -7.95
C GLU A 3 0.58 -10.54 -7.07
N HIS A 4 -0.73 -10.36 -6.96
CA HIS A 4 -1.34 -9.33 -6.12
C HIS A 4 -1.01 -9.55 -4.64
N LYS A 5 -1.11 -10.79 -4.19
CA LYS A 5 -0.82 -11.18 -2.80
C LYS A 5 0.67 -11.02 -2.47
N ALA A 6 1.55 -11.40 -3.40
CA ALA A 6 2.99 -11.25 -3.23
C ALA A 6 3.42 -9.78 -3.17
N LYS A 7 2.80 -8.90 -3.98
CA LYS A 7 3.03 -7.45 -3.90
C LYS A 7 2.61 -6.92 -2.53
N ILE A 8 1.39 -7.23 -2.09
CA ILE A 8 0.85 -6.79 -0.78
C ILE A 8 1.75 -7.23 0.40
N ASP A 9 2.30 -8.44 0.36
CA ASP A 9 3.24 -8.92 1.39
C ASP A 9 4.61 -8.22 1.32
N ALA A 10 5.01 -7.74 0.14
CA ALA A 10 6.26 -7.02 -0.06
C ALA A 10 6.22 -5.55 0.36
N VAL A 11 5.06 -5.04 0.83
CA VAL A 11 4.93 -3.64 1.25
C VAL A 11 5.89 -3.32 2.40
N LYS A 12 6.58 -2.19 2.28
CA LYS A 12 7.56 -1.73 3.26
C LYS A 12 7.21 -0.35 3.78
N ARG A 13 7.82 0.01 4.90
CA ARG A 13 7.74 1.38 5.42
C ARG A 13 8.36 2.33 4.41
N GLY A 14 7.64 3.39 4.07
CA GLY A 14 8.06 4.36 3.06
C GLY A 14 7.38 4.22 1.72
N ASP A 15 6.76 3.07 1.42
CA ASP A 15 6.03 2.87 0.18
C ASP A 15 4.73 3.67 0.16
N GLN A 16 4.32 4.08 -1.04
CA GLN A 16 2.98 4.60 -1.26
C GLN A 16 2.05 3.44 -1.62
N VAL A 17 0.86 3.44 -1.02
CA VAL A 17 -0.12 2.38 -1.23
C VAL A 17 -1.47 2.98 -1.59
N VAL A 18 -2.21 2.26 -2.42
CA VAL A 18 -3.58 2.58 -2.80
C VAL A 18 -4.51 1.61 -2.10
N THR A 19 -5.40 2.14 -1.26
CA THR A 19 -6.45 1.33 -0.61
C THR A 19 -7.66 1.17 -1.53
N GLY A 20 -8.50 0.15 -1.28
CA GLY A 20 -9.71 -0.16 -2.07
C GLY A 20 -10.70 0.97 -2.32
N GLY A 21 -10.60 2.10 -1.60
CA GLY A 21 -11.39 3.30 -1.83
C GLY A 21 -10.73 4.34 -2.76
N GLY A 22 -9.60 4.04 -3.39
CA GLY A 22 -8.84 4.99 -4.20
C GLY A 22 -8.01 5.99 -3.37
N LEU A 23 -7.81 5.70 -2.08
CA LEU A 23 -7.01 6.56 -1.20
C LEU A 23 -5.54 6.21 -1.33
N ILE A 24 -4.71 7.22 -1.55
CA ILE A 24 -3.25 7.10 -1.64
C ILE A 24 -2.66 7.61 -0.32
N GLY A 25 -1.80 6.82 0.30
CA GLY A 25 -1.07 7.23 1.49
C GLY A 25 0.29 6.56 1.61
N LYS A 26 1.08 7.04 2.56
CA LYS A 26 2.42 6.52 2.82
C LYS A 26 2.41 5.54 3.97
N VAL A 27 3.03 4.37 3.78
CA VAL A 27 3.13 3.36 4.83
C VAL A 27 4.11 3.82 5.92
N THR A 28 3.62 3.99 7.13
CA THR A 28 4.43 4.31 8.32
C THR A 28 4.85 3.04 9.06
N LYS A 29 4.00 2.00 9.02
CA LYS A 29 4.24 0.73 9.71
C LYS A 29 3.55 -0.41 8.97
N VAL A 30 4.21 -1.57 8.94
CA VAL A 30 3.67 -2.80 8.38
C VAL A 30 3.57 -3.81 9.50
N GLU A 31 2.39 -4.42 9.66
CA GLU A 31 2.13 -5.57 10.53
C GLU A 31 1.67 -6.75 9.65
N ASP A 32 1.47 -7.93 10.22
CA ASP A 32 1.15 -9.14 9.45
C ASP A 32 -0.14 -9.00 8.62
N ASN A 33 -1.23 -8.53 9.23
CA ASN A 33 -2.55 -8.43 8.60
C ASN A 33 -2.98 -7.00 8.23
N VAL A 34 -2.28 -5.99 8.75
CA VAL A 34 -2.67 -4.57 8.69
C VAL A 34 -1.45 -3.73 8.36
N ALA A 35 -1.64 -2.66 7.60
CA ALA A 35 -0.63 -1.63 7.37
C ALA A 35 -1.13 -0.31 7.96
N GLU A 36 -0.27 0.38 8.70
CA GLU A 36 -0.50 1.76 9.10
C GLU A 36 -0.05 2.67 7.98
N ILE A 37 -0.96 3.52 7.54
CA ILE A 37 -0.80 4.43 6.42
C ILE A 37 -1.09 5.83 6.93
N GLU A 38 -0.22 6.76 6.60
CA GLU A 38 -0.44 8.18 6.81
C GLU A 38 -1.03 8.80 5.54
N LEU A 39 -2.24 9.34 5.67
CA LEU A 39 -2.97 9.98 4.57
C LEU A 39 -2.81 11.51 4.59
N ALA A 40 -2.66 12.08 5.79
CA ALA A 40 -2.44 13.50 6.01
C ALA A 40 -1.55 13.71 7.24
N PRO A 41 -0.91 14.89 7.40
CA PRO A 41 -0.08 15.18 8.56
C PRO A 41 -0.84 14.97 9.88
N GLY A 42 -0.37 14.03 10.71
CA GLY A 42 -1.02 13.68 11.98
C GLY A 42 -2.22 12.73 11.86
N MET A 43 -2.60 12.32 10.65
CA MET A 43 -3.69 11.38 10.42
C MET A 43 -3.16 10.03 9.93
N LYS A 44 -3.13 9.08 10.87
CA LYS A 44 -2.74 7.67 10.63
C LYS A 44 -3.98 6.80 10.60
N VAL A 45 -4.08 5.96 9.58
CA VAL A 45 -5.16 4.98 9.42
C VAL A 45 -4.56 3.58 9.32
N ARG A 46 -5.31 2.58 9.77
CA ARG A 46 -4.92 1.18 9.64
C ARG A 46 -5.78 0.55 8.54
N ALA A 47 -5.13 0.08 7.49
CA ALA A 47 -5.80 -0.61 6.39
C ALA A 47 -5.43 -2.09 6.41
N ILE A 48 -6.42 -2.95 6.18
CA ILE A 48 -6.20 -4.40 6.09
C ILE A 48 -5.44 -4.66 4.80
N LYS A 49 -4.34 -5.43 4.86
CA LYS A 49 -3.53 -5.75 3.68
C LYS A 49 -4.36 -6.35 2.53
N SER A 50 -5.33 -7.19 2.85
CA SER A 50 -6.26 -7.78 1.87
C SER A 50 -7.12 -6.77 1.11
N THR A 51 -7.20 -5.52 1.57
CA THR A 51 -7.96 -4.43 0.94
C THR A 51 -7.09 -3.45 0.17
N LEU A 52 -5.77 -3.69 0.10
CA LEU A 52 -4.85 -2.89 -0.69
C LEU A 52 -4.97 -3.30 -2.16
N THR A 53 -5.25 -2.33 -3.01
CA THR A 53 -5.45 -2.55 -4.45
C THR A 53 -4.13 -2.52 -5.18
N ASP A 54 -3.25 -1.58 -4.85
CA ASP A 54 -1.96 -1.44 -5.52
C ASP A 54 -0.91 -0.85 -4.58
N ILE A 55 0.35 -1.16 -4.87
CA ILE A 55 1.51 -0.55 -4.24
C ILE A 55 2.16 0.32 -5.31
N VAL A 56 2.24 1.61 -5.02
CA VAL A 56 2.96 2.58 -5.83
C VAL A 56 4.38 2.62 -5.28
N ASP A 57 5.25 1.78 -5.85
CA ASP A 57 6.69 1.92 -5.69
C ASP A 57 7.13 3.20 -6.44
N PRO A 58 7.61 4.25 -5.75
CA PRO A 58 8.08 5.46 -6.44
C PRO A 58 9.31 5.19 -7.33
N LEU A 59 9.98 4.05 -7.17
CA LEU A 59 11.16 3.64 -7.94
C LEU A 59 10.86 2.70 -9.12
N ASN A 60 9.66 2.11 -9.18
CA ASN A 60 9.28 1.12 -10.20
C ASN A 60 7.89 1.38 -10.76
N ALA A 61 7.53 2.65 -10.99
CA ALA A 61 6.36 3.02 -11.79
C ALA A 61 6.56 2.60 -13.26
N LYS A 62 6.63 1.29 -13.51
CA LYS A 62 6.46 0.72 -14.84
C LYS A 62 4.99 0.96 -15.18
N PRO A 63 4.67 1.63 -16.31
CA PRO A 63 3.30 1.94 -16.66
C PRO A 63 2.47 0.66 -16.63
N ALA A 64 1.35 0.71 -15.92
CA ALA A 64 0.43 -0.40 -15.70
C ALA A 64 -0.40 -0.68 -16.97
N ASN A 65 0.25 -0.87 -18.11
CA ASN A 65 -0.41 -1.16 -19.38
C ASN A 65 0.32 -2.30 -20.11
N ASP A 66 -0.22 -3.51 -19.98
CA ASP A 66 -0.30 -4.49 -21.07
C ASP A 66 -1.78 -4.79 -21.29
#